data_AF-A0A3D9S3K5-F1
#
_entry.id   AF-A0A3D9S3K5-F1
#
_cell.length_a   1.000
_cell.length_b   1.000
_cell.length_c   1.000
_cell.angle_alpha   90.00
_cell.angle_beta   90.00
_cell.angle_gamma   90.00
#
_symmetry.space_group_name_H-M   'P 1'
#
loop_
_entity.id
_entity.type
_entity.pdbx_description
1 polymer ?
#
loop_
_entity_poly.entity_id
_entity_poly.type
_entity_poly.pdbx_seq_one_letter_code
_entity_poly.pdbx_strand_id
1 'polypeptide(L)'
;MFHTLADQLISKFRSANTGESDHIIAGKVFQYHPLVLTSFLEDAWNSGRNRPNGFRNSPIEGIPAPFMLPRSQNPIYSDLCLQDGVTFTKDGYTAPSYCNLQKFMDWNHLIYAYMIENTGILEIFRNVIFEFTHGETLGTFSELESAAHQWIRASEELFFRDTSPFYITSLTSEVRPQLRSVRRNAYYRMFGMDLNHGTDAKTPYPYHKAEASNNEFVPAFVELLREVWIGLMNTNNKSGPNPTDEGKIFYLVQKLQDMLTLRRQGGNLTREEFSAVAAMSWFHLTIHYNSPIVSALKATATSPGERLRKLRERARFPMPASKADNMLEMAEPLSRILIAIESGFFDQGNVKLMYIADGIDNYFSNDMKIIINHWSLATGADLKATKVKLT
;
A
#
# COMPACT_ATOMS: atom_id res chain seq x y z
N MET A 1 -5.92 -2.71 0.60
CA MET A 1 -7.24 -2.12 0.91
C MET A 1 -8.02 -1.70 -0.34
N PHE A 2 -7.78 -0.56 -1.00
CA PHE A 2 -8.59 -0.20 -2.18
C PHE A 2 -8.43 -1.18 -3.36
N HIS A 3 -7.23 -1.72 -3.58
CA HIS A 3 -7.02 -2.86 -4.49
C HIS A 3 -7.85 -4.07 -4.09
N THR A 4 -7.78 -4.46 -2.81
CA THR A 4 -8.57 -5.56 -2.25
C THR A 4 -10.07 -5.33 -2.47
N LEU A 5 -10.57 -4.11 -2.28
CA LEU A 5 -11.96 -3.74 -2.58
C LEU A 5 -12.28 -3.94 -4.06
N ALA A 6 -11.43 -3.43 -4.97
CA ALA A 6 -11.61 -3.59 -6.41
C ALA A 6 -11.60 -5.06 -6.84
N ASP A 7 -10.65 -5.86 -6.35
CA ASP A 7 -10.53 -7.29 -6.66
C ASP A 7 -11.77 -8.08 -6.22
N GLN A 8 -12.36 -7.71 -5.08
CA GLN A 8 -13.56 -8.35 -4.58
C GLN A 8 -14.79 -7.96 -5.40
N LEU A 9 -14.92 -6.68 -5.79
CA LEU A 9 -15.95 -6.28 -6.74
C LEU A 9 -15.78 -7.05 -8.06
N ILE A 10 -14.57 -7.13 -8.61
CA ILE A 10 -14.29 -7.92 -9.82
C ILE A 10 -14.71 -9.38 -9.62
N SER A 11 -14.28 -10.03 -8.55
CA SER A 11 -14.60 -11.43 -8.26
C SER A 11 -16.12 -11.66 -8.17
N LYS A 12 -16.85 -10.77 -7.49
CA LYS A 12 -18.31 -10.85 -7.34
C LYS A 12 -19.03 -10.60 -8.67
N PHE A 13 -18.67 -9.55 -9.42
CA PHE A 13 -19.30 -9.24 -10.70
C PHE A 13 -19.02 -10.29 -11.79
N ARG A 14 -17.85 -10.96 -11.74
CA ARG A 14 -17.56 -12.15 -12.55
C ARG A 14 -18.47 -13.31 -12.18
N SER A 15 -18.69 -13.57 -10.89
CA SER A 15 -19.61 -14.64 -10.44
C SER A 15 -21.06 -14.41 -10.86
N ALA A 16 -21.45 -13.13 -11.03
CA ALA A 16 -22.77 -12.73 -11.50
C ALA A 16 -22.90 -12.71 -13.05
N ASN A 17 -21.87 -13.12 -13.80
CA ASN A 17 -21.87 -13.18 -15.27
C ASN A 17 -22.29 -11.88 -15.98
N THR A 18 -21.89 -10.72 -15.43
CA THR A 18 -22.29 -9.41 -15.95
C THR A 18 -21.69 -9.05 -17.31
N GLY A 19 -20.65 -9.76 -17.78
CA GLY A 19 -19.96 -9.47 -19.04
C GLY A 19 -19.14 -8.17 -19.05
N GLU A 20 -19.17 -7.41 -17.96
CA GLU A 20 -18.35 -6.22 -17.78
C GLU A 20 -16.87 -6.58 -17.63
N SER A 21 -16.00 -5.80 -18.27
CA SER A 21 -14.56 -5.96 -18.13
C SER A 21 -14.06 -5.49 -16.76
N ASP A 22 -12.97 -6.10 -16.25
CA ASP A 22 -12.46 -5.84 -14.90
C ASP A 22 -12.15 -4.35 -14.64
N HIS A 23 -11.64 -3.63 -15.64
CA HIS A 23 -11.29 -2.21 -15.47
C HIS A 23 -12.54 -1.32 -15.28
N ILE A 24 -13.68 -1.70 -15.85
CA ILE A 24 -14.96 -1.01 -15.63
C ILE A 24 -15.45 -1.28 -14.20
N ILE A 25 -15.37 -2.54 -13.76
CA ILE A 25 -15.79 -2.94 -12.40
C ILE A 25 -14.90 -2.28 -11.35
N ALA A 26 -13.58 -2.32 -11.50
CA ALA A 26 -12.64 -1.60 -10.63
C ALA A 26 -12.92 -0.09 -10.64
N GLY A 27 -13.31 0.46 -11.80
CA GLY A 27 -13.70 1.86 -11.96
C GLY A 27 -14.89 2.29 -11.11
N LYS A 28 -15.76 1.38 -10.69
CA LYS A 28 -16.90 1.67 -9.80
C LYS A 28 -16.45 2.16 -8.42
N VAL A 29 -15.27 1.74 -7.95
CA VAL A 29 -14.69 2.23 -6.68
C VAL A 29 -14.57 3.75 -6.67
N PHE A 30 -14.25 4.35 -7.83
CA PHE A 30 -14.05 5.79 -7.98
C PHE A 30 -15.36 6.58 -8.09
N GLN A 31 -16.49 5.89 -8.19
CA GLN A 31 -17.82 6.51 -8.34
C GLN A 31 -18.55 6.64 -7.02
N TYR A 32 -18.08 5.98 -5.96
CA TYR A 32 -18.68 6.10 -4.63
C TYR A 32 -18.52 7.51 -4.08
N HIS A 33 -19.55 7.95 -3.35
CA HIS A 33 -19.55 9.23 -2.67
C HIS A 33 -18.42 9.29 -1.62
N PRO A 34 -17.75 10.45 -1.41
CA PRO A 34 -16.66 10.57 -0.42
C PRO A 34 -17.05 10.10 0.99
N LEU A 35 -18.29 10.35 1.42
CA LEU A 35 -18.82 9.88 2.72
C LEU A 35 -18.84 8.35 2.83
N VAL A 36 -19.19 7.66 1.74
CA VAL A 36 -19.24 6.20 1.66
C VAL A 36 -17.82 5.62 1.77
N LEU A 37 -16.87 6.21 1.05
CA LEU A 37 -15.46 5.84 1.09
C LEU A 37 -14.84 6.11 2.47
N THR A 38 -15.18 7.23 3.09
CA THR A 38 -14.73 7.57 4.45
C THR A 38 -15.24 6.55 5.47
N SER A 39 -16.53 6.21 5.41
CA SER A 39 -17.13 5.16 6.26
C SER A 39 -16.43 3.82 6.07
N PHE A 40 -16.08 3.45 4.84
CA PHE A 40 -15.33 2.22 4.55
C PHE A 40 -13.93 2.24 5.20
N LEU A 41 -13.23 3.37 5.16
CA LEU A 41 -11.92 3.51 5.81
C LEU A 41 -12.03 3.38 7.33
N GLU A 42 -13.03 4.00 7.96
CA GLU A 42 -13.28 3.84 9.40
C GLU A 42 -13.55 2.38 9.79
N ASP A 43 -14.38 1.69 9.01
CA ASP A 43 -14.65 0.28 9.22
C ASP A 43 -13.40 -0.59 9.04
N ALA A 44 -12.56 -0.27 8.05
CA ALA A 44 -11.31 -0.97 7.82
C ALA A 44 -10.33 -0.78 8.99
N TRP A 45 -10.20 0.44 9.49
CA TRP A 45 -9.41 0.74 10.68
C TRP A 45 -9.87 -0.06 11.90
N ASN A 46 -11.17 0.01 12.21
CA ASN A 46 -11.77 -0.66 13.36
C ASN A 46 -11.59 -2.19 13.31
N SER A 47 -11.59 -2.76 12.11
CA SER A 47 -11.46 -4.20 11.91
C SER A 47 -10.01 -4.68 11.99
N GLY A 48 -9.05 -3.85 11.58
CA GLY A 48 -7.62 -4.17 11.71
C GLY A 48 -7.10 -4.10 13.14
N ARG A 49 -7.78 -3.34 14.02
CA ARG A 49 -7.43 -3.19 15.43
C ARG A 49 -7.65 -4.45 16.27
N ASN A 50 -8.71 -5.21 16.00
CA ASN A 50 -9.13 -6.34 16.83
C ASN A 50 -8.42 -7.67 16.46
N ARG A 51 -7.16 -7.61 16.05
CA ARG A 51 -6.43 -8.80 15.59
C ARG A 51 -5.64 -9.47 16.72
N PRO A 52 -5.83 -10.79 16.96
CA PRO A 52 -5.20 -11.50 18.07
C PRO A 52 -3.66 -11.54 18.02
N ASN A 53 -3.03 -11.23 16.89
CA ASN A 53 -1.58 -11.38 16.69
C ASN A 53 -0.77 -10.07 16.81
N GLY A 54 -1.25 -9.06 17.52
CA GLY A 54 -0.39 -7.98 18.08
C GLY A 54 0.13 -6.91 17.11
N PHE A 55 0.21 -7.17 15.81
CA PHE A 55 0.75 -6.28 14.78
C PHE A 55 0.15 -4.87 14.73
N ARG A 56 -1.11 -4.75 15.17
CA ARG A 56 -1.95 -3.56 14.98
C ARG A 56 -2.77 -3.27 16.23
N ASN A 57 -2.30 -3.76 17.38
CA ASN A 57 -2.92 -3.46 18.66
C ASN A 57 -2.64 -2.00 19.02
N SER A 58 -3.52 -1.11 18.55
CA SER A 58 -3.56 0.25 19.05
C SER A 58 -4.16 0.21 20.47
N PRO A 59 -3.44 0.69 21.50
CA PRO A 59 -3.96 0.78 22.86
C PRO A 59 -4.99 1.91 23.02
N ILE A 60 -5.35 2.63 21.96
CA ILE A 60 -6.28 3.76 21.99
C ILE A 60 -7.72 3.24 22.15
N GLU A 61 -8.06 2.63 23.29
CA GLU A 61 -9.44 2.21 23.62
C GLU A 61 -10.36 3.44 23.63
N GLY A 62 -11.52 3.32 22.99
CA GLY A 62 -12.62 4.26 23.23
C GLY A 62 -12.64 5.58 22.45
N ILE A 63 -12.12 5.68 21.23
CA ILE A 63 -12.62 6.73 20.32
C ILE A 63 -13.98 6.24 19.81
N PRO A 64 -15.11 6.89 20.17
CA PRO A 64 -16.39 6.56 19.57
C PRO A 64 -16.25 6.77 18.07
N ALA A 65 -16.65 5.77 17.28
CA ALA A 65 -16.81 5.96 15.85
C ALA A 65 -17.64 7.26 15.66
N PRO A 66 -17.14 8.27 14.91
CA PRO A 66 -17.96 9.44 14.57
C PRO A 66 -19.23 8.99 13.86
N PHE A 67 -20.18 9.89 13.58
CA PHE A 67 -21.37 9.61 12.77
C PHE A 67 -21.03 8.80 11.50
N MET A 68 -21.07 7.47 11.61
CA MET A 68 -20.78 6.52 10.56
C MET A 68 -22.11 6.14 9.94
N LEU A 69 -22.13 5.99 8.62
CA LEU A 69 -23.21 5.26 8.01
C LEU A 69 -23.22 3.86 8.62
N PRO A 70 -24.35 3.37 9.16
CA PRO A 70 -24.48 1.98 9.54
C PRO A 70 -23.99 1.10 8.37
N ARG A 71 -23.29 0.00 8.64
CA ARG A 71 -22.82 -0.91 7.57
C ARG A 71 -23.94 -1.34 6.63
N SER A 72 -25.17 -1.47 7.13
CA SER A 72 -26.36 -1.78 6.33
C SER A 72 -26.78 -0.68 5.34
N GLN A 73 -26.31 0.56 5.53
CA GLN A 73 -26.61 1.73 4.69
C GLN A 73 -25.45 2.13 3.78
N ASN A 74 -24.28 1.51 3.93
CA ASN A 74 -23.13 1.82 3.09
C ASN A 74 -23.17 0.94 1.81
N PRO A 75 -23.29 1.56 0.62
CA PRO A 75 -23.51 0.83 -0.63
C PRO A 75 -22.32 -0.04 -1.06
N ILE A 76 -21.10 0.23 -0.56
CA ILE A 76 -19.97 -0.68 -0.79
C ILE A 76 -20.30 -2.07 -0.22
N TYR A 77 -20.93 -2.15 0.94
CA TYR A 77 -21.30 -3.42 1.54
C TYR A 77 -22.49 -4.07 0.84
N SER A 78 -23.45 -3.29 0.33
CA SER A 78 -24.50 -3.87 -0.50
C SER A 78 -23.90 -4.51 -1.75
N ASP A 79 -23.01 -3.82 -2.46
CA ASP A 79 -22.41 -4.28 -3.70
C ASP A 79 -21.50 -5.50 -3.49
N LEU A 80 -20.80 -5.56 -2.35
CA LEU A 80 -20.02 -6.72 -1.95
C LEU A 80 -20.88 -7.90 -1.46
N CYS A 81 -22.06 -7.63 -0.90
CA CYS A 81 -22.97 -8.62 -0.31
C CYS A 81 -24.21 -8.93 -1.16
N LEU A 82 -24.20 -8.58 -2.44
CA LEU A 82 -25.18 -9.06 -3.41
C LEU A 82 -25.17 -10.60 -3.41
N GLN A 83 -26.22 -11.18 -2.81
CA GLN A 83 -26.66 -12.58 -2.91
C GLN A 83 -25.93 -13.70 -2.14
N ASP A 84 -25.33 -13.45 -0.97
CA ASP A 84 -25.16 -14.56 -0.03
C ASP A 84 -26.48 -14.70 0.76
N GLY A 85 -27.51 -15.34 0.16
CA GLY A 85 -28.83 -15.61 0.75
C GLY A 85 -28.80 -16.50 2.01
N VAL A 86 -27.67 -16.54 2.70
CA VAL A 86 -27.44 -17.21 3.96
C VAL A 86 -27.94 -16.29 5.06
N THR A 87 -28.90 -16.74 5.83
CA THR A 87 -29.30 -16.09 7.10
C THR A 87 -28.60 -16.85 8.23
N PHE A 88 -27.91 -16.14 9.12
CA PHE A 88 -27.44 -16.76 10.36
C PHE A 88 -28.52 -16.58 11.42
N THR A 89 -29.01 -17.70 11.95
CA THR A 89 -29.90 -17.70 13.12
C THR A 89 -29.03 -17.94 14.34
N LYS A 90 -28.78 -16.90 15.13
CA LYS A 90 -28.26 -17.05 16.49
C LYS A 90 -29.27 -16.40 17.44
N ASP A 91 -29.70 -17.16 18.44
CA ASP A 91 -30.63 -16.70 19.49
C ASP A 91 -31.98 -16.17 18.98
N GLY A 92 -32.54 -16.78 17.93
CA GLY A 92 -33.87 -16.43 17.40
C GLY A 92 -33.92 -15.13 16.57
N TYR A 93 -32.80 -14.44 16.40
CA TYR A 93 -32.67 -13.32 15.46
C TYR A 93 -32.02 -13.80 14.17
N THR A 94 -32.75 -13.68 13.05
CA THR A 94 -32.22 -13.83 11.70
C THR A 94 -31.55 -12.51 11.31
N ALA A 95 -30.23 -12.44 11.44
CA ALA A 95 -29.44 -11.39 10.82
C ALA A 95 -29.03 -11.85 9.40
N PRO A 96 -28.98 -10.94 8.40
CA PRO A 96 -28.30 -11.24 7.16
C PRO A 96 -26.90 -11.73 7.48
N SER A 97 -26.41 -12.78 6.81
CA SER A 97 -25.00 -13.14 6.93
C SER A 97 -24.17 -11.96 6.51
N TYR A 98 -23.56 -11.29 7.48
CA TYR A 98 -22.50 -10.34 7.17
C TYR A 98 -21.47 -11.16 6.40
N CYS A 99 -21.20 -10.77 5.15
CA CYS A 99 -20.08 -11.29 4.37
C CYS A 99 -18.84 -11.37 5.29
N ASN A 100 -17.91 -12.29 5.05
CA ASN A 100 -16.63 -12.35 5.78
C ASN A 100 -15.77 -11.10 5.48
N LEU A 101 -16.24 -9.92 5.93
CA LEU A 101 -15.73 -8.60 5.63
C LEU A 101 -14.32 -8.42 6.21
N GLN A 102 -13.97 -9.23 7.21
CA GLN A 102 -12.68 -9.20 7.88
C GLN A 102 -11.50 -9.49 6.94
N LYS A 103 -11.72 -10.20 5.82
CA LYS A 103 -10.71 -10.39 4.76
C LYS A 103 -10.53 -9.13 3.90
N PHE A 104 -11.54 -8.27 3.80
CA PHE A 104 -11.55 -7.08 2.92
C PHE A 104 -10.86 -5.86 3.52
N MET A 105 -10.57 -5.90 4.83
CA MET A 105 -10.17 -4.73 5.61
C MET A 105 -8.68 -4.70 5.95
N ASP A 106 -7.88 -5.59 5.34
CA ASP A 106 -6.44 -5.56 5.48
C ASP A 106 -5.80 -4.45 4.65
N TRP A 107 -5.02 -3.63 5.35
CA TRP A 107 -4.11 -2.68 4.73
C TRP A 107 -2.68 -3.23 4.67
N ASN A 108 -1.92 -2.75 3.71
CA ASN A 108 -0.51 -3.09 3.51
C ASN A 108 0.39 -2.48 4.59
N HIS A 109 1.61 -2.96 4.72
CA HIS A 109 2.63 -2.38 5.60
C HIS A 109 3.02 -0.96 5.16
N LEU A 110 3.54 -0.12 6.06
CA LEU A 110 4.00 1.25 5.74
C LEU A 110 5.00 1.31 4.57
N ILE A 111 5.80 0.26 4.36
CA ILE A 111 6.76 0.17 3.24
C ILE A 111 6.07 0.24 1.87
N TYR A 112 4.84 -0.28 1.77
CA TYR A 112 4.03 -0.18 0.55
C TYR A 112 3.79 1.30 0.23
N ALA A 113 3.32 2.06 1.22
CA ALA A 113 3.06 3.48 1.03
C ALA A 113 4.35 4.23 0.65
N TYR A 114 5.47 3.93 1.31
CA TYR A 114 6.77 4.49 0.95
C TYR A 114 7.16 4.19 -0.51
N MET A 115 7.02 2.95 -0.98
CA MET A 115 7.39 2.59 -2.36
C MET A 115 6.51 3.30 -3.39
N ILE A 116 5.20 3.32 -3.16
CA ILE A 116 4.26 4.00 -4.04
C ILE A 116 4.50 5.52 -4.02
N GLU A 117 4.70 6.14 -2.86
CA GLU A 117 4.92 7.59 -2.76
C GLU A 117 6.24 8.03 -3.42
N ASN A 118 7.29 7.19 -3.39
CA ASN A 118 8.56 7.45 -4.06
C ASN A 118 8.46 7.54 -5.59
N THR A 119 7.37 7.08 -6.19
CA THR A 119 7.13 7.28 -7.62
C THR A 119 6.76 8.73 -7.96
N GLY A 120 6.45 9.56 -6.95
CA GLY A 120 5.92 10.90 -7.11
C GLY A 120 4.42 10.95 -7.43
N ILE A 121 3.73 9.81 -7.37
CA ILE A 121 2.31 9.69 -7.74
C ILE A 121 1.40 10.67 -7.03
N LEU A 122 1.65 10.94 -5.75
CA LEU A 122 0.84 11.89 -4.98
C LEU A 122 0.98 13.31 -5.50
N GLU A 123 2.20 13.74 -5.83
CA GLU A 123 2.45 15.09 -6.35
C GLU A 123 1.87 15.26 -7.75
N ILE A 124 1.97 14.22 -8.58
CA ILE A 124 1.36 14.20 -9.91
C ILE A 124 -0.15 14.38 -9.78
N PHE A 125 -0.81 13.61 -8.93
CA PHE A 125 -2.27 13.72 -8.76
C PHE A 125 -2.70 14.98 -8.04
N ARG A 126 -1.90 15.50 -7.09
CA ARG A 126 -2.12 16.83 -6.51
C ARG A 126 -2.12 17.89 -7.61
N ASN A 127 -1.16 17.83 -8.53
CA ASN A 127 -1.10 18.77 -9.65
C ASN A 127 -2.26 18.59 -10.63
N VAL A 128 -2.68 17.34 -10.91
CA VAL A 128 -3.88 17.08 -11.73
C VAL A 128 -5.12 17.72 -11.12
N ILE A 129 -5.34 17.56 -9.81
CA ILE A 129 -6.49 18.16 -9.12
C ILE A 129 -6.37 19.69 -9.12
N PHE A 130 -5.16 20.22 -8.87
CA PHE A 130 -4.90 21.67 -8.91
C PHE A 130 -5.23 22.27 -10.28
N GLU A 131 -4.67 21.70 -11.36
CA GLU A 131 -4.90 22.17 -12.73
C GLU A 131 -6.36 22.01 -13.15
N PHE A 132 -7.09 21.04 -12.61
CA PHE A 132 -8.52 20.88 -12.88
C PHE A 132 -9.39 21.90 -12.12
N THR A 133 -9.02 22.23 -10.89
CA THR A 133 -9.79 23.13 -10.02
C THR A 133 -9.52 24.61 -10.30
N HIS A 134 -8.30 24.94 -10.73
CA HIS A 134 -7.85 26.32 -10.93
C HIS A 134 -7.50 26.65 -12.38
N GLY A 135 -7.29 25.64 -13.22
CA GLY A 135 -6.82 25.80 -14.59
C GLY A 135 -7.83 25.27 -15.62
N GLU A 136 -7.64 25.72 -16.86
CA GLU A 136 -8.28 25.14 -18.05
C GLU A 136 -7.26 24.32 -18.87
N THR A 137 -6.05 24.14 -18.35
CA THR A 137 -4.88 23.60 -19.07
C THR A 137 -5.05 22.12 -19.45
N LEU A 138 -5.81 21.37 -18.66
CA LEU A 138 -6.13 19.96 -18.90
C LEU A 138 -7.38 19.78 -19.77
N GLY A 139 -8.04 20.88 -20.16
CA GLY A 139 -9.31 20.89 -20.89
C GLY A 139 -10.52 20.62 -20.00
N THR A 140 -11.72 20.84 -20.53
CA THR A 140 -12.97 20.47 -19.87
C THR A 140 -13.31 19.02 -20.17
N PHE A 141 -13.62 18.23 -19.14
CA PHE A 141 -14.18 16.89 -19.35
C PHE A 141 -15.57 16.98 -19.97
N SER A 142 -15.84 16.08 -20.92
CA SER A 142 -17.17 15.94 -21.51
C SER A 142 -18.16 15.33 -20.51
N GLU A 143 -19.47 15.46 -20.75
CA GLU A 143 -20.50 14.82 -19.91
C GLU A 143 -20.33 13.29 -19.81
N LEU A 144 -19.68 12.68 -20.81
CA LEU A 144 -19.34 11.26 -20.86
C LEU A 144 -18.24 10.85 -19.86
N GLU A 145 -17.60 11.81 -19.19
CA GLU A 145 -16.50 11.60 -18.24
C GLU A 145 -16.93 11.92 -16.79
N SER A 146 -18.22 11.78 -16.46
CA SER A 146 -18.76 11.99 -15.12
C SER A 146 -18.01 11.23 -14.01
N ALA A 147 -17.52 10.02 -14.30
CA ALA A 147 -16.72 9.24 -13.37
C ALA A 147 -15.32 9.83 -13.08
N ALA A 148 -14.74 10.61 -14.00
CA ALA A 148 -13.49 11.33 -13.75
C ALA A 148 -13.71 12.50 -12.78
N HIS A 149 -14.82 13.24 -12.92
CA HIS A 149 -15.21 14.27 -11.95
C HIS A 149 -15.43 13.70 -10.55
N GLN A 150 -16.09 12.53 -10.45
CA GLN A 150 -16.30 11.84 -9.18
C GLN A 150 -14.96 11.42 -8.55
N TRP A 151 -14.02 10.92 -9.35
CA TRP A 151 -12.67 10.60 -8.89
C TRP A 151 -11.94 11.83 -8.31
N ILE A 152 -12.01 12.98 -8.99
CA ILE A 152 -11.37 14.22 -8.53
C ILE A 152 -11.95 14.65 -7.19
N ARG A 153 -13.28 14.71 -7.10
CA ARG A 153 -13.98 15.07 -5.86
C ARG A 153 -13.66 14.11 -4.73
N ALA A 154 -13.68 12.80 -4.98
CA ALA A 154 -13.34 11.80 -3.97
C ALA A 154 -11.89 11.92 -3.50
N SER A 155 -10.95 12.12 -4.43
CA SER A 155 -9.53 12.27 -4.10
C SER A 155 -9.25 13.52 -3.27
N GLU A 156 -9.85 14.65 -3.65
CA GLU A 156 -9.71 15.91 -2.93
C GLU A 156 -10.28 15.81 -1.51
N GLU A 157 -11.52 15.35 -1.37
CA GLU A 157 -12.21 15.24 -0.07
C GLU A 157 -11.52 14.25 0.88
N LEU A 158 -10.98 13.13 0.37
CA LEU A 158 -10.37 12.10 1.20
C LEU A 158 -8.95 12.44 1.66
N PHE A 159 -8.15 13.11 0.82
CA PHE A 159 -6.69 13.18 1.01
C PHE A 159 -6.08 14.58 0.95
N PHE A 160 -6.77 15.57 0.39
CA PHE A 160 -6.25 16.93 0.23
C PHE A 160 -7.00 17.99 1.03
N ARG A 161 -8.26 17.74 1.37
CA ARG A 161 -9.06 18.60 2.25
C ARG A 161 -8.78 18.32 3.73
N ASP A 162 -8.91 19.35 4.56
CA ASP A 162 -8.97 19.17 6.01
C ASP A 162 -10.25 18.41 6.39
N THR A 163 -10.08 17.21 6.92
CA THR A 163 -11.18 16.32 7.30
C THR A 163 -11.67 16.63 8.71
N SER A 164 -12.89 16.20 9.03
CA SER A 164 -13.45 16.31 10.39
C SER A 164 -12.48 15.72 11.42
N PRO A 165 -12.27 16.38 12.58
CA PRO A 165 -11.27 15.97 13.59
C PRO A 165 -11.41 14.54 14.09
N PHE A 166 -12.61 13.97 13.98
CA PHE A 166 -12.94 12.64 14.48
C PHE A 166 -12.62 11.51 13.50
N TYR A 167 -12.29 11.82 12.24
CA TYR A 167 -11.94 10.79 11.28
C TYR A 167 -10.51 10.27 11.47
N ILE A 168 -10.30 8.99 11.18
CA ILE A 168 -9.02 8.32 11.33
C ILE A 168 -7.92 8.97 10.48
N THR A 169 -8.28 9.54 9.33
CA THR A 169 -7.36 10.24 8.42
C THR A 169 -6.99 11.66 8.88
N SER A 170 -7.67 12.22 9.89
CA SER A 170 -7.45 13.57 10.41
C SER A 170 -6.20 13.67 11.30
N LEU A 171 -5.03 13.62 10.67
CA LEU A 171 -3.73 13.70 11.35
C LEU A 171 -3.20 15.13 11.50
N THR A 172 -3.84 16.09 10.82
CA THR A 172 -3.43 17.49 10.84
C THR A 172 -3.94 18.21 12.08
N SER A 173 -3.13 19.12 12.57
CA SER A 173 -3.45 20.04 13.68
C SER A 173 -2.45 21.18 13.64
N GLU A 174 -2.58 22.16 14.53
CA GLU A 174 -1.56 23.21 14.70
C GLU A 174 -0.15 22.62 14.95
N VAL A 175 -0.07 21.50 15.68
CA VAL A 175 1.20 20.80 15.96
C VAL A 175 1.72 20.01 14.76
N ARG A 176 0.82 19.57 13.87
CA ARG A 176 1.13 18.76 12.68
C ARG A 176 0.47 19.41 11.46
N PRO A 177 1.02 20.52 10.94
CA PRO A 177 0.30 21.34 9.98
C PRO A 177 0.13 20.68 8.60
N GLN A 178 0.93 19.66 8.26
CA GLN A 178 0.95 19.08 6.92
C GLN A 178 1.04 17.56 6.94
N LEU A 179 0.07 16.90 6.29
CA LEU A 179 0.05 15.44 6.13
C LEU A 179 1.32 14.89 5.45
N ARG A 180 1.88 15.66 4.50
CA ARG A 180 3.11 15.29 3.80
C ARG A 180 4.30 15.18 4.73
N SER A 181 4.47 16.13 5.65
CA SER A 181 5.50 16.09 6.69
C SER A 181 5.28 14.91 7.64
N VAL A 182 4.04 14.63 8.00
CA VAL A 182 3.68 13.50 8.89
C VAL A 182 4.04 12.15 8.26
N ARG A 183 3.72 11.92 6.98
CA ARG A 183 4.10 10.68 6.27
C ARG A 183 5.60 10.52 6.13
N ARG A 184 6.32 11.57 5.71
CA ARG A 184 7.79 11.56 5.61
C ARG A 184 8.44 11.25 6.96
N ASN A 185 7.94 11.85 8.04
CA ASN A 185 8.40 11.52 9.40
C ASN A 185 8.12 10.05 9.75
N ALA A 186 6.96 9.49 9.40
CA ALA A 186 6.65 8.08 9.65
C ALA A 186 7.61 7.14 8.89
N TYR A 187 7.91 7.41 7.62
CA TYR A 187 8.90 6.66 6.84
C TYR A 187 10.29 6.74 7.46
N TYR A 188 10.72 7.93 7.87
CA TYR A 188 12.01 8.14 8.50
C TYR A 188 12.11 7.38 9.83
N ARG A 189 11.07 7.45 10.68
CA ARG A 189 11.04 6.73 11.96
C ARG A 189 11.10 5.20 11.77
N MET A 190 10.33 4.68 10.81
CA MET A 190 10.22 3.23 10.59
C MET A 190 11.42 2.63 9.87
N PHE A 191 12.01 3.33 8.89
CA PHE A 191 13.03 2.77 8.00
C PHE A 191 14.34 3.57 7.93
N GLY A 192 14.39 4.77 8.53
CA GLY A 192 15.51 5.69 8.35
C GLY A 192 15.65 6.23 6.92
N MET A 193 14.57 6.20 6.13
CA MET A 193 14.59 6.52 4.70
C MET A 193 13.86 7.84 4.39
N ASP A 194 14.45 8.63 3.49
CA ASP A 194 13.82 9.78 2.86
C ASP A 194 13.21 9.39 1.51
N LEU A 195 12.14 10.10 1.09
CA LEU A 195 11.67 9.97 -0.28
C LEU A 195 12.71 10.56 -1.26
N ASN A 196 12.81 9.96 -2.44
CA ASN A 196 13.74 10.38 -3.51
C ASN A 196 13.41 11.75 -4.13
N HIS A 197 12.31 12.36 -3.70
CA HIS A 197 11.82 13.63 -4.20
C HIS A 197 11.55 14.63 -3.07
N GLY A 198 11.64 15.91 -3.44
CA GLY A 198 11.55 17.04 -2.53
C GLY A 198 10.34 17.93 -2.79
N THR A 199 10.51 19.23 -2.64
CA THR A 199 9.54 20.26 -3.01
C THR A 199 9.48 20.46 -4.53
N ASP A 200 8.50 21.23 -5.00
CA ASP A 200 8.38 21.63 -6.41
C ASP A 200 9.61 22.42 -6.89
N ALA A 201 10.30 23.10 -5.97
CA ALA A 201 11.57 23.80 -6.22
C ALA A 201 12.80 22.87 -6.24
N LYS A 202 12.60 21.54 -6.25
CA LYS A 202 13.65 20.50 -6.17
C LYS A 202 14.54 20.59 -4.93
N THR A 203 14.09 21.27 -3.88
CA THR A 203 14.78 21.30 -2.59
C THR A 203 14.30 20.13 -1.72
N PRO A 204 15.10 19.61 -0.77
CA PRO A 204 14.60 18.67 0.21
C PRO A 204 13.33 19.20 0.89
N TYR A 205 12.35 18.32 1.08
CA TYR A 205 11.11 18.70 1.74
C TYR A 205 11.36 18.93 3.24
N PRO A 206 10.95 20.07 3.82
CA PRO A 206 11.19 20.34 5.24
C PRO A 206 10.24 19.51 6.11
N TYR A 207 10.81 18.71 7.01
CA TYR A 207 10.05 18.01 8.06
C TYR A 207 10.97 17.66 9.23
N HIS A 208 10.38 17.40 10.40
CA HIS A 208 11.13 17.01 11.59
C HIS A 208 11.64 15.57 11.45
N LYS A 209 12.96 15.38 11.46
CA LYS A 209 13.59 14.06 11.52
C LYS A 209 13.75 13.64 12.97
N ALA A 210 13.02 12.61 13.39
CA ALA A 210 13.11 12.11 14.76
C ALA A 210 14.49 11.49 15.01
N GLU A 211 15.08 11.78 16.16
CA GLU A 211 16.38 11.19 16.56
C GLU A 211 16.31 9.66 16.66
N ALA A 212 15.17 9.14 17.12
CA ALA A 212 14.90 7.73 17.21
C ALA A 212 14.31 7.21 15.88
N SER A 213 15.18 6.81 14.94
CA SER A 213 14.85 6.19 13.66
C SER A 213 15.60 4.86 13.43
N ASN A 214 15.12 4.02 12.52
CA ASN A 214 15.78 2.76 12.16
C ASN A 214 16.81 2.94 11.03
N ASN A 215 17.88 3.70 11.28
CA ASN A 215 18.90 3.99 10.26
C ASN A 215 19.65 2.73 9.76
N GLU A 216 19.64 1.63 10.54
CA GLU A 216 20.23 0.34 10.16
C GLU A 216 19.30 -0.58 9.35
N PHE A 217 18.05 -0.18 9.12
CA PHE A 217 17.08 -0.99 8.39
C PHE A 217 17.58 -1.36 6.98
N VAL A 218 18.01 -0.36 6.20
CA VAL A 218 18.45 -0.58 4.81
C VAL A 218 19.67 -1.50 4.73
N PRO A 219 20.77 -1.29 5.50
CA PRO A 219 21.89 -2.23 5.52
C PRO A 219 21.50 -3.67 5.90
N ALA A 220 20.68 -3.84 6.94
CA ALA A 220 20.24 -5.17 7.38
C ALA A 220 19.36 -5.85 6.32
N PHE A 221 18.45 -5.10 5.71
CA PHE A 221 17.57 -5.59 4.67
C PHE A 221 18.34 -5.98 3.40
N VAL A 222 19.31 -5.16 2.97
CA VAL A 222 20.17 -5.47 1.82
C VAL A 222 21.00 -6.72 2.06
N GLU A 223 21.53 -6.92 3.27
CA GLU A 223 22.25 -8.15 3.59
C GLU A 223 21.30 -9.36 3.58
N LEU A 224 20.07 -9.22 4.09
CA LEU A 224 19.06 -10.29 4.00
C LEU A 224 18.76 -10.67 2.55
N LEU A 225 18.56 -9.69 1.67
CA LEU A 225 18.31 -9.92 0.24
C LEU A 225 19.46 -10.71 -0.41
N ARG A 226 20.71 -10.42 -0.03
CA ARG A 226 21.90 -11.14 -0.54
C ARG A 226 21.94 -12.58 -0.06
N GLU A 227 21.73 -12.82 1.22
CA GLU A 227 21.75 -14.19 1.76
C GLU A 227 20.61 -15.04 1.20
N VAL A 228 19.43 -14.46 1.03
CA VAL A 228 18.30 -15.14 0.38
C VAL A 228 18.58 -15.40 -1.10
N TRP A 229 19.27 -14.49 -1.81
CA TRP A 229 19.72 -14.74 -3.18
C TRP A 229 20.68 -15.93 -3.27
N ILE A 230 21.61 -16.05 -2.32
CA ILE A 230 22.52 -17.21 -2.22
C ILE A 230 21.70 -18.49 -2.02
N GLY A 231 20.73 -18.47 -1.11
CA GLY A 231 19.79 -19.58 -0.91
C GLY A 231 19.05 -19.96 -2.19
N LEU A 232 18.47 -18.97 -2.89
CA LEU A 232 17.72 -19.15 -4.13
C LEU A 232 18.55 -19.81 -5.23
N MET A 233 19.83 -19.43 -5.35
CA MET A 233 20.75 -20.02 -6.33
C MET A 233 21.14 -21.46 -5.99
N ASN A 234 21.10 -21.83 -4.71
CA ASN A 234 21.55 -23.14 -4.22
C ASN A 234 20.42 -24.09 -3.83
N THR A 235 19.15 -23.71 -3.98
CA THR A 235 17.98 -24.56 -3.64
C THR A 235 18.03 -25.94 -4.30
N ASN A 236 18.54 -26.04 -5.53
CA ASN A 236 18.66 -27.30 -6.27
C ASN A 236 20.10 -27.84 -6.32
N ASN A 237 21.00 -27.31 -5.49
CA ASN A 237 22.38 -27.76 -5.45
C ASN A 237 22.46 -29.17 -4.85
N LYS A 238 22.77 -30.17 -5.69
CA LYS A 238 22.91 -31.58 -5.30
C LYS A 238 24.37 -32.05 -5.21
N SER A 239 25.32 -31.19 -5.58
CA SER A 239 26.74 -31.55 -5.65
C SER A 239 27.63 -30.34 -5.43
N GLY A 240 28.58 -30.46 -4.50
CA GLY A 240 29.51 -29.39 -4.13
C GLY A 240 29.09 -28.68 -2.84
N PRO A 241 29.89 -27.72 -2.35
CA PRO A 241 29.56 -26.96 -1.14
C PRO A 241 28.29 -26.13 -1.33
N ASN A 242 27.38 -26.14 -0.35
CA ASN A 242 26.22 -25.25 -0.30
C ASN A 242 26.55 -24.08 0.64
N PRO A 243 26.76 -22.85 0.12
CA PRO A 243 27.09 -21.68 0.92
C PRO A 243 25.86 -21.05 1.63
N THR A 244 24.67 -21.64 1.50
CA THR A 244 23.45 -21.12 2.15
C THR A 244 23.56 -21.21 3.67
N ASP A 245 23.48 -20.06 4.35
CA ASP A 245 23.52 -19.98 5.81
C ASP A 245 22.13 -19.61 6.36
N GLU A 246 21.34 -20.63 6.69
CA GLU A 246 19.98 -20.44 7.23
C GLU A 246 20.00 -19.70 8.58
N GLY A 247 21.05 -19.92 9.38
CA GLY A 247 21.22 -19.26 10.68
C GLY A 247 21.44 -17.76 10.53
N LYS A 248 22.24 -17.34 9.54
CA LYS A 248 22.43 -15.92 9.22
C LYS A 248 21.15 -15.27 8.67
N ILE A 249 20.41 -15.96 7.81
CA ILE A 249 19.11 -15.44 7.30
C ILE A 249 18.15 -15.24 8.48
N PHE A 250 18.04 -16.23 9.38
CA PHE A 250 17.20 -16.15 10.56
C PHE A 250 17.59 -14.99 11.49
N TYR A 251 18.88 -14.83 11.77
CA TYR A 251 19.39 -13.70 12.56
C TYR A 251 19.03 -12.34 11.94
N LEU A 252 19.16 -12.18 10.62
CA LEU A 252 18.80 -10.94 9.93
C LEU A 252 17.29 -10.67 9.99
N VAL A 253 16.47 -11.71 9.88
CA VAL A 253 15.02 -11.61 10.05
C VAL A 253 14.64 -11.18 11.46
N GLN A 254 15.23 -11.78 12.50
CA GLN A 254 15.01 -11.36 13.89
C GLN A 254 15.42 -9.90 14.11
N LYS A 255 16.61 -9.51 13.62
CA LYS A 255 17.07 -8.12 13.70
C LYS A 255 16.07 -7.15 13.06
N LEU A 256 15.52 -7.48 11.89
CA LEU A 256 14.50 -6.67 11.22
C LEU A 256 13.18 -6.65 12.01
N GLN A 257 12.74 -7.80 12.54
CA GLN A 257 11.56 -7.89 13.39
C GLN A 257 11.68 -6.98 14.62
N ASP A 258 12.81 -7.02 15.33
CA ASP A 258 13.05 -6.18 16.51
C ASP A 258 13.01 -4.69 16.16
N MET A 259 13.70 -4.29 15.09
CA MET A 259 13.70 -2.89 14.63
C MET A 259 12.29 -2.39 14.32
N LEU A 260 11.48 -3.21 13.63
CA LEU A 260 10.14 -2.83 13.19
C LEU A 260 9.13 -2.83 14.36
N THR A 261 9.11 -3.88 15.17
CA THR A 261 8.19 -4.02 16.31
C THR A 261 8.45 -2.98 17.39
N LEU A 262 9.71 -2.63 17.67
CA LEU A 262 10.07 -1.56 18.61
C LEU A 262 9.44 -0.21 18.23
N ARG A 263 9.30 0.08 16.94
CA ARG A 263 8.68 1.33 16.46
C ARG A 263 7.16 1.34 16.57
N ARG A 264 6.54 0.17 16.67
CA ARG A 264 5.09 -0.02 16.77
C ARG A 264 4.58 -0.16 18.20
N GLN A 265 5.47 -0.33 19.17
CA GLN A 265 5.10 -0.44 20.59
C GLN A 265 4.14 0.68 21.00
N GLY A 266 3.08 0.32 21.71
CA GLY A 266 2.05 1.26 22.16
C GLY A 266 1.18 1.84 21.03
N GLY A 267 1.08 1.17 19.86
CA GLY A 267 0.31 1.66 18.72
C GLY A 267 0.92 2.88 18.03
N ASN A 268 2.21 3.13 18.29
CA ASN A 268 2.96 4.18 17.66
C ASN A 268 3.03 3.93 16.13
N LEU A 269 2.91 4.99 15.34
CA LEU A 269 2.86 4.99 13.87
C LEU A 269 1.64 4.29 13.24
N THR A 270 0.74 3.65 14.00
CA THR A 270 -0.37 2.87 13.40
C THR A 270 -1.33 3.77 12.61
N ARG A 271 -1.65 4.97 13.14
CA ARG A 271 -2.57 5.91 12.48
C ARG A 271 -1.92 6.56 11.24
N GLU A 272 -0.65 6.95 11.37
CA GLU A 272 0.15 7.49 10.27
C GLU A 272 0.29 6.46 9.14
N GLU A 273 0.55 5.19 9.48
CA GLU A 273 0.57 4.09 8.51
C GLU A 273 -0.77 3.93 7.81
N PHE A 274 -1.86 3.84 8.57
CA PHE A 274 -3.17 3.64 7.98
C PHE A 274 -3.51 4.76 6.98
N SER A 275 -3.30 6.02 7.38
CA SER A 275 -3.52 7.18 6.51
C SER A 275 -2.64 7.15 5.26
N ALA A 276 -1.35 6.85 5.40
CA ALA A 276 -0.42 6.75 4.28
C ALA A 276 -0.79 5.62 3.31
N VAL A 277 -1.10 4.44 3.83
CA VAL A 277 -1.45 3.26 3.04
C VAL A 277 -2.81 3.44 2.37
N ALA A 278 -3.79 4.06 3.04
CA ALA A 278 -5.07 4.41 2.44
C ALA A 278 -4.87 5.32 1.22
N ALA A 279 -4.15 6.44 1.39
CA ALA A 279 -3.86 7.37 0.31
C ALA A 279 -3.11 6.70 -0.84
N MET A 280 -2.01 5.99 -0.54
CA MET A 280 -1.20 5.36 -1.59
C MET A 280 -1.95 4.22 -2.29
N SER A 281 -2.79 3.46 -1.60
CA SER A 281 -3.58 2.42 -2.24
C SER A 281 -4.67 2.97 -3.16
N TRP A 282 -5.22 4.15 -2.87
CA TRP A 282 -6.17 4.85 -3.75
C TRP A 282 -5.50 5.29 -5.06
N PHE A 283 -4.34 5.95 -4.95
CA PHE A 283 -3.61 6.41 -6.12
C PHE A 283 -2.97 5.28 -6.91
N HIS A 284 -2.49 4.22 -6.24
CA HIS A 284 -2.00 3.03 -6.91
C HIS A 284 -3.13 2.35 -7.70
N LEU A 285 -4.33 2.18 -7.12
CA LEU A 285 -5.49 1.63 -7.83
C LEU A 285 -5.83 2.47 -9.07
N THR A 286 -5.72 3.80 -8.95
CA THR A 286 -6.00 4.74 -10.05
C THR A 286 -5.14 4.47 -11.28
N ILE A 287 -3.87 4.10 -11.11
CA ILE A 287 -2.96 3.79 -12.23
C ILE A 287 -2.87 2.29 -12.53
N HIS A 288 -3.41 1.42 -11.69
CA HIS A 288 -3.35 -0.02 -11.88
C HIS A 288 -4.21 -0.48 -13.08
N TYR A 289 -5.28 0.24 -13.36
CA TYR A 289 -6.12 0.06 -14.55
C TYR A 289 -6.17 1.35 -15.39
N ASN A 290 -6.79 1.27 -16.58
CA ASN A 290 -7.21 2.47 -17.32
C ASN A 290 -8.45 3.08 -16.63
N SER A 291 -8.25 3.61 -15.42
CA SER A 291 -9.30 4.25 -14.61
C SER A 291 -9.96 5.43 -15.34
N PRO A 292 -11.11 5.92 -14.86
CA PRO A 292 -11.80 7.04 -15.49
C PRO A 292 -10.91 8.26 -15.70
N ILE A 293 -10.11 8.66 -14.70
CA ILE A 293 -9.20 9.80 -14.81
C ILE A 293 -8.04 9.56 -15.78
N VAL A 294 -7.50 8.33 -15.82
CA VAL A 294 -6.45 7.95 -16.79
C VAL A 294 -6.97 8.03 -18.22
N SER A 295 -8.18 7.54 -18.45
CA SER A 295 -8.83 7.57 -19.76
C SER A 295 -9.17 9.00 -20.17
N ALA A 296 -9.72 9.80 -19.27
CA ALA A 296 -10.10 11.18 -19.53
C ALA A 296 -8.89 12.07 -19.88
N LEU A 297 -7.77 11.86 -19.19
CA LEU A 297 -6.51 12.56 -19.48
C LEU A 297 -5.74 11.97 -20.67
N LYS A 298 -6.31 10.99 -21.38
CA LYS A 298 -5.69 10.28 -22.52
C LYS A 298 -4.30 9.73 -22.15
N ALA A 299 -4.19 9.18 -20.95
CA ALA A 299 -2.96 8.64 -20.37
C ALA A 299 -2.97 7.10 -20.31
N THR A 300 -3.80 6.44 -21.11
CA THR A 300 -3.92 4.98 -21.15
C THR A 300 -2.62 4.32 -21.60
N ALA A 301 -2.30 3.18 -20.98
CA ALA A 301 -1.15 2.36 -21.32
C ALA A 301 -1.31 0.91 -20.81
N THR A 302 -0.34 0.07 -21.14
CA THR A 302 -0.30 -1.34 -20.73
C THR A 302 0.23 -1.51 -19.30
N SER A 303 1.28 -0.78 -18.90
CA SER A 303 1.83 -0.83 -17.55
C SER A 303 1.40 0.35 -16.67
N PRO A 304 1.29 0.16 -15.34
CA PRO A 304 1.00 1.25 -14.40
C PRO A 304 2.03 2.38 -14.41
N GLY A 305 3.33 2.09 -14.52
CA GLY A 305 4.37 3.14 -14.55
C GLY A 305 4.33 3.96 -15.84
N GLU A 306 3.98 3.34 -16.97
CA GLU A 306 3.79 4.06 -18.24
C GLU A 306 2.55 4.97 -18.18
N ARG A 307 1.45 4.53 -17.57
CA ARG A 307 0.30 5.40 -17.28
C ARG A 307 0.69 6.59 -16.41
N LEU A 308 1.48 6.33 -15.36
CA LEU A 308 1.99 7.39 -14.48
C LEU A 308 2.87 8.39 -15.22
N ARG A 309 3.76 7.91 -16.11
CA ARG A 309 4.61 8.75 -16.96
C ARG A 309 3.78 9.66 -17.87
N LYS A 310 2.75 9.12 -18.52
CA LYS A 310 1.84 9.89 -19.37
C LYS A 310 1.03 10.90 -18.58
N LEU A 311 0.49 10.52 -17.42
CA LEU A 311 -0.22 11.43 -16.51
C LEU A 311 0.67 12.59 -16.07
N ARG A 312 1.93 12.30 -15.71
CA ARG A 312 2.91 13.32 -15.36
C ARG A 312 3.15 14.31 -16.51
N GLU A 313 3.30 13.82 -17.73
CA GLU A 313 3.49 14.67 -18.92
C GLU A 313 2.29 15.57 -19.17
N ARG A 314 1.08 15.05 -18.99
CA ARG A 314 -0.17 15.82 -19.06
C ARG A 314 -0.24 16.88 -17.96
N ALA A 315 0.10 16.50 -16.73
CA ALA A 315 0.15 17.39 -15.59
C ALA A 315 1.37 18.33 -15.57
N ARG A 316 2.25 18.28 -16.59
CA ARG A 316 3.47 19.11 -16.70
C ARG A 316 4.37 19.08 -15.45
N PHE A 317 4.38 17.96 -14.75
CA PHE A 317 5.09 17.85 -13.48
C PHE A 317 6.57 17.46 -13.70
N PRO A 318 7.55 18.19 -13.13
CA PRO A 318 8.95 18.12 -13.54
C PRO A 318 9.73 16.90 -13.02
N MET A 319 9.17 16.08 -12.13
CA MET A 319 9.93 15.02 -11.45
C MET A 319 10.09 13.73 -12.29
N PRO A 320 11.26 13.07 -12.31
CA PRO A 320 11.46 11.85 -13.08
C PRO A 320 10.66 10.66 -12.53
N ALA A 321 9.88 10.00 -13.39
CA ALA A 321 9.20 8.73 -13.09
C ALA A 321 10.02 7.50 -13.55
N SER A 322 11.32 7.64 -13.84
CA SER A 322 12.13 6.62 -14.56
C SER A 322 12.31 5.30 -13.81
N LYS A 323 12.02 5.25 -12.51
CA LYS A 323 12.09 4.04 -11.67
C LYS A 323 10.72 3.62 -11.13
N ALA A 324 9.64 4.22 -11.64
CA ALA A 324 8.29 4.00 -11.13
C ALA A 324 7.88 2.54 -11.23
N ASP A 325 8.07 1.89 -12.37
CA ASP A 325 7.68 0.47 -12.54
C ASP A 325 8.33 -0.42 -11.47
N ASN A 326 9.64 -0.30 -11.24
CA ASN A 326 10.34 -1.08 -10.22
C ASN A 326 9.75 -0.86 -8.82
N MET A 327 9.37 0.37 -8.47
CA MET A 327 8.79 0.67 -7.17
C MET A 327 7.37 0.12 -7.03
N LEU A 328 6.56 0.20 -8.09
CA LEU A 328 5.20 -0.33 -8.13
C LEU A 328 5.20 -1.86 -7.98
N GLU A 329 6.07 -2.55 -8.74
CA GLU A 329 6.20 -4.01 -8.70
C GLU A 329 6.72 -4.53 -7.34
N MET A 330 7.57 -3.78 -6.65
CA MET A 330 8.08 -4.17 -5.32
C MET A 330 7.11 -3.92 -4.17
N ALA A 331 6.15 -3.00 -4.32
CA ALA A 331 5.41 -2.46 -3.18
C ALA A 331 4.63 -3.54 -2.41
N GLU A 332 3.93 -4.44 -3.11
CA GLU A 332 3.16 -5.50 -2.47
C GLU A 332 4.02 -6.67 -1.96
N PRO A 333 4.97 -7.23 -2.72
CA PRO A 333 5.91 -8.22 -2.20
C PRO A 333 6.62 -7.76 -0.92
N LEU A 334 7.13 -6.52 -0.90
CA LEU A 334 7.76 -5.95 0.30
C LEU A 334 6.80 -5.87 1.48
N SER A 335 5.56 -5.45 1.23
CA SER A 335 4.52 -5.42 2.26
C SER A 335 4.28 -6.79 2.87
N ARG A 336 4.11 -7.82 2.04
CA ARG A 336 3.87 -9.20 2.52
C ARG A 336 5.04 -9.75 3.30
N ILE A 337 6.27 -9.56 2.81
CA ILE A 337 7.47 -10.03 3.50
C ILE A 337 7.68 -9.31 4.84
N LEU A 338 7.53 -7.98 4.90
CA LEU A 338 7.71 -7.25 6.16
C LEU A 338 6.61 -7.56 7.16
N ILE A 339 5.37 -7.78 6.73
CA ILE A 339 4.31 -8.30 7.61
C ILE A 339 4.70 -9.68 8.13
N ALA A 340 5.15 -10.60 7.27
CA ALA A 340 5.56 -11.93 7.72
C ALA A 340 6.74 -11.88 8.73
N ILE A 341 7.73 -11.02 8.49
CA ILE A 341 8.84 -10.77 9.42
C ILE A 341 8.34 -10.23 10.76
N GLU A 342 7.51 -9.18 10.75
CA GLU A 342 6.95 -8.58 11.96
C GLU A 342 6.11 -9.59 12.78
N SER A 343 5.46 -10.59 12.15
CA SER A 343 4.72 -11.66 12.88
C SER A 343 5.59 -12.56 13.71
N GLY A 344 6.87 -12.66 13.35
CA GLY A 344 7.67 -13.80 13.71
C GLY A 344 7.27 -15.07 12.94
N PHE A 345 6.67 -14.95 11.74
CA PHE A 345 6.32 -16.12 10.93
C PHE A 345 7.56 -16.91 10.50
N PHE A 346 8.63 -16.19 10.16
CA PHE A 346 9.92 -16.76 9.80
C PHE A 346 10.74 -17.09 11.06
N ASP A 347 10.33 -18.17 11.73
CA ASP A 347 11.14 -18.81 12.75
C ASP A 347 12.30 -19.63 12.14
N GLN A 348 13.10 -20.28 12.99
CA GLN A 348 14.22 -21.11 12.55
C GLN A 348 13.80 -22.26 11.61
N GLY A 349 12.57 -22.77 11.71
CA GLY A 349 12.06 -23.84 10.86
C GLY A 349 11.49 -23.36 9.52
N ASN A 350 10.95 -22.14 9.49
CA ASN A 350 10.23 -21.57 8.36
C ASN A 350 11.07 -20.58 7.53
N VAL A 351 12.24 -20.15 8.01
CA VAL A 351 13.11 -19.20 7.29
C VAL A 351 13.47 -19.67 5.87
N LYS A 352 13.57 -20.99 5.67
CA LYS A 352 13.82 -21.60 4.34
C LYS A 352 12.75 -21.28 3.30
N LEU A 353 11.53 -20.96 3.71
CA LEU A 353 10.44 -20.57 2.81
C LEU A 353 10.77 -19.27 2.04
N MET A 354 11.74 -18.47 2.49
CA MET A 354 12.20 -17.29 1.76
C MET A 354 12.95 -17.62 0.47
N TYR A 355 13.49 -18.83 0.31
CA TYR A 355 14.25 -19.24 -0.89
C TYR A 355 13.87 -20.60 -1.48
N ILE A 356 13.19 -21.48 -0.75
CA ILE A 356 12.71 -22.77 -1.28
C ILE A 356 11.28 -22.62 -1.80
N ALA A 357 11.03 -23.00 -3.05
CA ALA A 357 9.68 -23.19 -3.55
C ALA A 357 9.21 -24.58 -3.10
N ASP A 358 8.54 -24.66 -1.95
CA ASP A 358 8.00 -25.92 -1.42
C ASP A 358 6.49 -25.96 -1.67
N GLY A 359 6.02 -26.92 -2.47
CA GLY A 359 4.60 -27.10 -2.80
C GLY A 359 3.94 -25.96 -3.62
N ILE A 360 2.63 -26.14 -3.89
CA ILE A 360 1.83 -25.31 -4.84
C ILE A 360 1.59 -23.86 -4.36
N ASP A 361 1.95 -23.50 -3.12
CA ASP A 361 1.50 -22.23 -2.51
C ASP A 361 2.57 -21.41 -1.76
N ASN A 362 3.89 -21.65 -1.96
CA ASN A 362 4.89 -20.77 -1.34
C ASN A 362 5.12 -19.48 -2.15
N TYR A 363 4.35 -18.44 -1.83
CA TYR A 363 4.48 -17.11 -2.44
C TYR A 363 5.72 -16.31 -1.95
N PHE A 364 6.33 -16.67 -0.81
CA PHE A 364 7.44 -15.89 -0.22
C PHE A 364 8.73 -15.96 -1.03
N SER A 365 9.10 -17.15 -1.54
CA SER A 365 10.27 -17.29 -2.42
C SER A 365 10.12 -16.47 -3.70
N ASN A 366 8.90 -16.44 -4.27
CA ASN A 366 8.61 -15.62 -5.44
C ASN A 366 8.67 -14.11 -5.12
N ASP A 367 8.09 -13.69 -4.00
CA ASP A 367 8.16 -12.31 -3.52
C ASP A 367 9.61 -11.86 -3.33
N MET A 368 10.45 -12.69 -2.71
CA MET A 368 11.87 -12.38 -2.52
C MET A 368 12.61 -12.24 -3.86
N LYS A 369 12.33 -13.09 -4.86
CA LYS A 369 12.88 -12.95 -6.21
C LYS A 369 12.49 -11.61 -6.85
N ILE A 370 11.22 -11.24 -6.78
CA ILE A 370 10.71 -9.97 -7.32
C ILE A 370 11.42 -8.80 -6.62
N ILE A 371 11.49 -8.81 -5.29
CA ILE A 371 12.16 -7.78 -4.50
C ILE A 371 13.63 -7.67 -4.88
N ILE A 372 14.39 -8.76 -4.90
CA ILE A 372 15.83 -8.75 -5.23
C ILE A 372 16.07 -8.15 -6.62
N ASN A 373 15.28 -8.56 -7.61
CA ASN A 373 15.40 -8.08 -8.98
C ASN A 373 15.15 -6.58 -9.08
N HIS A 374 13.98 -6.12 -8.63
CA HIS A 374 13.59 -4.72 -8.78
C HIS A 374 14.34 -3.79 -7.81
N TRP A 375 14.78 -4.29 -6.66
CA TRP A 375 15.59 -3.50 -5.72
C TRP A 375 16.96 -3.20 -6.33
N SER A 376 17.60 -4.19 -6.97
CA SER A 376 18.85 -4.01 -7.68
C SER A 376 18.71 -2.96 -8.79
N LEU A 377 17.62 -3.02 -9.57
CA LEU A 377 17.33 -2.06 -10.64
C LEU A 377 17.02 -0.65 -10.11
N ALA A 378 16.29 -0.54 -9.00
CA ALA A 378 15.89 0.74 -8.43
C ALA A 378 17.06 1.46 -7.73
N THR A 379 17.89 0.72 -6.98
CA THR A 379 19.00 1.29 -6.20
C THR A 379 20.32 1.32 -6.96
N GLY A 380 20.48 0.49 -7.99
CA GLY A 380 21.77 0.25 -8.64
C GLY A 380 22.73 -0.60 -7.81
N ALA A 381 22.30 -1.13 -6.66
CA ALA A 381 23.11 -2.00 -5.84
C ALA A 381 23.19 -3.40 -6.46
N ASP A 382 24.40 -3.92 -6.58
CA ASP A 382 24.60 -5.30 -7.01
C ASP A 382 24.33 -6.24 -5.82
N LEU A 383 23.11 -6.79 -5.79
CA LEU A 383 22.70 -7.81 -4.83
C LEU A 383 23.10 -9.22 -5.28
N LYS A 384 23.45 -9.39 -6.57
CA LYS A 384 23.68 -10.70 -7.18
C LYS A 384 25.16 -11.04 -7.29
N ALA A 385 26.03 -10.04 -7.30
CA ALA A 385 27.47 -10.24 -7.21
C ALA A 385 27.87 -10.77 -5.84
N THR A 386 28.71 -11.80 -5.84
CA THR A 386 29.42 -12.27 -4.67
C THR A 386 30.34 -11.15 -4.17
N LYS A 387 30.38 -10.88 -2.85
CA LYS A 387 31.34 -9.91 -2.26
C LYS A 387 32.76 -10.34 -2.65
N VAL A 388 33.36 -9.66 -3.64
CA VAL A 388 34.80 -9.80 -3.91
C VAL A 388 35.51 -9.03 -2.80
N LYS A 389 36.11 -9.75 -1.84
CA LYS A 389 37.07 -9.12 -0.93
C LYS A 389 38.26 -8.68 -1.79
N LEU A 390 38.46 -7.37 -1.93
CA LEU A 390 39.76 -6.86 -2.36
C LEU A 390 40.75 -7.20 -1.24
N THR A 391 41.62 -8.16 -1.50
CA THR A 391 42.76 -8.53 -0.66
C THR A 391 43.86 -7.50 -0.73
#